data_AF-A4JDD0-F1
#
_entry.id   AF-A4JDD0-F1
#
_cell.length_a   1.000
_cell.length_b   1.000
_cell.length_c   1.000
_cell.angle_alpha   90.00
_cell.angle_beta   90.00
_cell.angle_gamma   90.00
#
_symmetry.space_group_name_H-M   'P 1'
#
loop_
_entity.id
_entity.type
_entity.pdbx_description
1 polymer ?
#
loop_
_entity_poly.entity_id
_entity_poly.type
_entity_poly.pdbx_seq_one_letter_code
_entity_poly.pdbx_strand_id
1 'polypeptide(L)'
;MKSTEYTHDHMVLALKRMYPQLVSGADYRTAHPVGQDGKQSGPPFIVHWASESVPQPKDTEVDAFFSSNEESIRAEHVRLFRDMALRGSDSRTVAPPDAPDSVKELVKQWTEYRELLRDIPNQSGFPFEVDWPEAPTD
;
A
#
# COMPACT_ATOMS: atom_id res chain seq x y z
N MET A 1 -4.07 10.41 -8.01
CA MET A 1 -2.92 10.19 -8.95
C MET A 1 -3.12 8.85 -9.65
N LYS A 2 -3.14 8.78 -11.00
CA LYS A 2 -3.24 7.51 -11.74
C LYS A 2 -1.88 6.83 -11.71
N SER A 3 -1.72 5.73 -10.98
CA SER A 3 -0.47 4.97 -10.99
C SER A 3 -0.64 3.69 -11.79
N THR A 4 -0.09 3.67 -13.00
CA THR A 4 -0.02 2.48 -13.86
C THR A 4 1.28 1.70 -13.66
N GLU A 5 2.15 2.16 -12.77
CA GLU A 5 3.46 1.55 -12.56
C GLU A 5 3.34 0.26 -11.76
N TYR A 6 4.03 -0.79 -12.22
CA TYR A 6 4.22 -2.02 -11.47
C TYR A 6 5.43 -1.83 -10.56
N THR A 7 5.23 -1.89 -9.25
CA THR A 7 6.20 -1.42 -8.25
C THR A 7 6.74 -2.59 -7.43
N HIS A 8 7.79 -2.33 -6.67
CA HIS A 8 8.31 -3.27 -5.66
C HIS A 8 7.21 -3.94 -4.84
N ASP A 9 6.30 -3.16 -4.27
CA ASP A 9 5.26 -3.69 -3.37
C ASP A 9 4.26 -4.56 -4.11
N HIS A 10 3.95 -4.23 -5.36
CA HIS A 10 3.10 -5.08 -6.20
C HIS A 10 3.75 -6.45 -6.45
N MET A 11 5.06 -6.51 -6.68
CA MET A 11 5.78 -7.78 -6.81
C MET A 11 5.81 -8.57 -5.51
N VAL A 12 5.99 -7.90 -4.36
CA VAL A 12 5.89 -8.55 -3.05
C VAL A 12 4.51 -9.16 -2.83
N LEU A 13 3.43 -8.44 -3.16
CA LEU A 13 2.07 -8.96 -3.05
C LEU A 13 1.80 -10.10 -4.03
N ALA A 14 2.33 -10.03 -5.25
CA ALA A 14 2.26 -11.12 -6.22
C ALA A 14 2.93 -12.39 -5.68
N LEU A 15 4.18 -12.28 -5.23
CA LEU A 15 4.93 -13.41 -4.64
C LEU A 15 4.26 -13.97 -3.39
N LYS A 16 3.73 -13.12 -2.51
CA LYS A 16 2.96 -13.54 -1.33
C LYS A 16 1.72 -14.36 -1.71
N ARG A 17 1.07 -14.06 -2.84
CA ARG A 17 -0.08 -14.84 -3.33
C ARG A 17 0.33 -16.14 -4.03
N MET A 18 1.41 -16.11 -4.80
CA MET A 18 1.95 -17.30 -5.47
C MET A 18 2.53 -18.31 -4.48
N TYR A 19 3.18 -17.82 -3.41
CA TYR A 19 3.90 -18.61 -2.42
C TYR A 19 3.54 -18.16 -0.99
N PRO A 20 2.32 -18.44 -0.52
CA PRO A 20 1.83 -17.96 0.78
C PRO A 20 2.61 -18.47 1.99
N GLN A 21 3.41 -19.53 1.82
CA GLN A 21 4.30 -20.07 2.83
C GLN A 21 5.62 -19.29 2.98
N LEU A 22 5.96 -18.42 2.01
CA LEU A 22 7.20 -17.64 2.02
C LEU A 22 6.96 -16.22 2.53
N VAL A 23 7.92 -15.72 3.30
CA VAL A 23 7.87 -14.41 3.95
C VAL A 23 8.86 -13.46 3.29
N SER A 24 8.35 -12.32 2.78
CA SER A 24 9.19 -11.24 2.27
C SER A 24 10.15 -10.72 3.34
N GLY A 25 11.42 -10.51 2.98
CA GLY A 25 12.50 -10.09 3.88
C GLY A 25 13.26 -11.24 4.55
N ALA A 26 12.62 -12.38 4.74
CA ALA A 26 13.21 -13.60 5.31
C ALA A 26 13.57 -14.61 4.21
N ASP A 27 12.59 -15.02 3.40
CA ASP A 27 12.74 -16.06 2.38
C ASP A 27 13.08 -15.49 0.99
N TYR A 28 12.69 -14.25 0.72
CA TYR A 28 13.02 -13.57 -0.53
C TYR A 28 13.09 -12.06 -0.35
N ARG A 29 13.73 -11.38 -1.30
CA ARG A 29 13.75 -9.92 -1.39
C ARG A 29 13.54 -9.49 -2.84
N THR A 30 12.84 -8.37 -3.00
CA THR A 30 12.59 -7.72 -4.28
C THR A 30 13.27 -6.36 -4.33
N ALA A 31 13.58 -5.88 -5.52
CA ALA A 31 14.10 -4.54 -5.75
C ALA A 31 13.50 -3.97 -7.05
N HIS A 32 13.75 -2.69 -7.33
CA HIS A 32 13.45 -2.08 -8.63
C HIS A 32 14.62 -1.16 -9.01
N PRO A 33 14.89 -0.95 -10.31
CA PRO A 33 15.92 -0.03 -10.75
C PRO A 33 15.49 1.42 -10.50
N VAL A 34 16.41 2.25 -10.04
CA VAL A 34 16.17 3.66 -9.70
C VAL A 34 16.98 4.57 -10.63
N GLY A 35 16.32 5.60 -11.16
CA GLY A 35 16.94 6.62 -11.99
C GLY A 35 17.77 7.64 -11.19
N GLN A 36 18.45 8.55 -11.87
CA GLN A 36 19.20 9.63 -11.20
C GLN A 36 18.32 10.58 -10.39
N ASP A 37 17.01 10.64 -10.70
CA ASP A 37 16.01 11.42 -9.99
C ASP A 37 15.47 10.72 -8.74
N GLY A 38 15.97 9.53 -8.42
CA GLY A 38 15.52 8.74 -7.27
C GLY A 38 14.18 8.03 -7.50
N LYS A 39 13.62 8.07 -8.72
CA LYS A 39 12.36 7.39 -9.05
C LYS A 39 12.61 6.03 -9.67
N GLN A 40 11.62 5.16 -9.56
CA GLN A 40 11.62 3.89 -10.26
C GLN A 40 11.76 4.13 -11.77
N SER A 41 12.62 3.34 -12.42
CA SER A 41 13.02 3.51 -13.83
C SER A 41 12.79 2.26 -14.68
N GLY A 42 12.18 1.22 -14.10
CA GLY A 42 11.96 -0.07 -14.74
C GLY A 42 11.23 -1.03 -13.80
N PRO A 43 10.87 -2.24 -14.27
CA PRO A 43 10.09 -3.19 -13.48
C PRO A 43 10.86 -3.71 -12.26
N PRO A 44 10.14 -4.11 -11.20
CA PRO A 44 10.74 -4.78 -10.05
C PRO A 44 11.25 -6.17 -10.45
N PHE A 45 12.21 -6.70 -9.68
CA PHE A 45 12.82 -8.01 -9.89
C PHE A 45 13.17 -8.67 -8.55
N ILE A 46 13.35 -10.00 -8.57
CA ILE A 46 13.80 -10.76 -7.40
C ILE A 46 15.32 -10.59 -7.24
N VAL A 47 15.76 -9.99 -6.12
CA VAL A 47 17.20 -9.80 -5.84
C VAL A 47 17.79 -10.96 -5.04
N HIS A 48 16.97 -11.62 -4.21
CA HIS A 48 17.42 -12.73 -3.38
C HIS A 48 16.30 -13.74 -3.17
N TRP A 49 16.67 -15.02 -3.18
CA TRP A 49 15.79 -16.15 -2.91
C TRP A 49 16.51 -17.15 -2.01
N ALA A 50 15.99 -17.35 -0.80
CA ALA A 50 16.59 -18.19 0.25
C ALA A 50 15.86 -19.52 0.44
N SER A 51 14.70 -19.73 -0.19
CA SER A 51 13.94 -20.97 -0.02
C SER A 51 14.65 -22.16 -0.66
N GLU A 52 14.90 -23.20 0.12
CA GLU A 52 15.44 -24.48 -0.38
C GLU A 52 14.35 -25.38 -0.97
N SER A 53 13.11 -25.26 -0.48
CA SER A 53 11.99 -26.15 -0.84
C SER A 53 11.17 -25.63 -2.02
N VAL A 54 11.19 -24.32 -2.26
CA VAL A 54 10.47 -23.68 -3.37
C VAL A 54 11.49 -23.11 -4.34
N PRO A 55 11.54 -23.59 -5.61
CA PRO A 55 12.40 -23.00 -6.62
C PRO A 55 12.05 -21.53 -6.87
N GLN A 56 13.08 -20.69 -7.11
CA GLN A 56 12.88 -19.30 -7.49
C GLN A 56 12.13 -19.22 -8.82
N PRO A 57 11.01 -18.48 -8.92
CA PRO A 57 10.35 -18.22 -10.20
C PRO A 57 11.17 -17.24 -11.04
N LYS A 58 10.90 -17.22 -12.35
CA LYS A 58 11.42 -16.14 -13.19
C LYS A 58 10.64 -14.86 -12.92
N ASP A 59 11.31 -13.70 -13.00
CA ASP A 59 10.63 -12.40 -12.87
C ASP A 59 9.44 -12.30 -13.85
N THR A 60 9.60 -12.76 -15.09
CA THR A 60 8.52 -12.78 -16.10
C THR A 60 7.29 -13.60 -15.71
N GLU A 61 7.45 -14.64 -14.90
CA GLU A 61 6.33 -15.46 -14.41
C GLU A 61 5.55 -14.70 -13.33
N VAL A 62 6.27 -13.99 -12.46
CA VAL A 62 5.68 -13.10 -11.45
C VAL A 62 4.97 -11.93 -12.11
N ASP A 63 5.58 -11.33 -13.15
CA ASP A 63 4.99 -10.25 -13.95
C ASP A 63 3.69 -10.69 -14.61
N ALA A 64 3.68 -11.87 -15.25
CA ALA A 64 2.48 -12.42 -15.86
C ALA A 64 1.38 -12.70 -14.82
N PHE A 65 1.76 -13.18 -13.63
CA PHE A 65 0.82 -13.37 -12.52
C PHE A 65 0.27 -12.02 -12.05
N PHE A 66 1.12 -11.01 -11.89
CA PHE A 66 0.69 -9.66 -11.53
C PHE A 66 -0.28 -9.10 -12.56
N SER A 67 0.06 -9.09 -13.85
CA SER A 67 -0.82 -8.58 -14.91
C SER A 67 -2.18 -9.29 -14.94
N SER A 68 -2.21 -10.61 -14.70
CA SER A 68 -3.46 -11.38 -14.65
C SER A 68 -4.31 -11.09 -13.42
N ASN A 69 -3.72 -10.50 -12.37
CA ASN A 69 -4.37 -10.24 -11.08
C ASN A 69 -4.30 -8.76 -10.67
N GLU A 70 -3.96 -7.87 -11.60
CA GLU A 70 -3.45 -6.53 -11.32
C GLU A 70 -4.41 -5.72 -10.46
N GLU A 71 -5.69 -5.66 -10.86
CA GLU A 71 -6.73 -4.93 -10.12
C GLU A 71 -6.78 -5.39 -8.66
N SER A 72 -6.84 -6.70 -8.42
CA SER A 72 -6.94 -7.24 -7.07
C SER A 72 -5.68 -7.01 -6.22
N ILE A 73 -4.50 -6.99 -6.84
CA ILE A 73 -3.21 -6.74 -6.15
C ILE A 73 -3.08 -5.25 -5.82
N ARG A 74 -3.41 -4.35 -6.75
CA ARG A 74 -3.46 -2.90 -6.52
C ARG A 74 -4.48 -2.55 -5.43
N ALA A 75 -5.66 -3.17 -5.45
CA ALA A 75 -6.66 -2.99 -4.41
C ALA A 75 -6.17 -3.40 -3.03
N GLU A 76 -5.42 -4.49 -2.91
CA GLU A 76 -4.77 -4.90 -1.65
C GLU A 76 -3.72 -3.86 -1.22
N HIS A 77 -2.87 -3.41 -2.15
CA HIS A 77 -1.84 -2.39 -1.88
C HIS A 77 -2.43 -1.09 -1.34
N VAL A 78 -3.47 -0.55 -1.99
CA VAL A 78 -4.17 0.66 -1.53
C VAL A 78 -4.79 0.46 -0.16
N ARG A 79 -5.43 -0.70 0.10
CA ARG A 79 -6.02 -0.99 1.42
C ARG A 79 -4.97 -1.07 2.52
N LEU A 80 -3.77 -1.59 2.24
CA LEU A 80 -2.68 -1.62 3.21
C LEU A 80 -2.29 -0.21 3.66
N PHE A 81 -2.10 0.73 2.73
CA PHE A 81 -1.80 2.12 3.08
C PHE A 81 -2.94 2.82 3.82
N ARG A 82 -4.19 2.56 3.40
CA ARG A 82 -5.38 3.08 4.10
C ARG A 82 -5.41 2.58 5.54
N ASP A 83 -5.18 1.29 5.76
CA ASP A 83 -5.22 0.68 7.09
C ASP A 83 -4.06 1.19 7.96
N MET A 84 -2.89 1.47 7.37
CA MET A 84 -1.80 2.15 8.06
C MET A 84 -2.18 3.57 8.47
N ALA A 85 -2.79 4.36 7.59
CA ALA A 85 -3.24 5.72 7.89
C ALA A 85 -4.36 5.75 8.95
N LEU A 86 -5.30 4.79 8.90
CA LEU A 86 -6.30 4.60 9.94
C LEU A 86 -5.63 4.23 11.27
N ARG A 87 -4.66 3.32 11.30
CA ARG A 87 -3.96 2.99 12.54
C ARG A 87 -3.20 4.19 13.11
N GLY A 88 -2.51 4.95 12.25
CA GLY A 88 -1.73 6.11 12.66
C GLY A 88 -2.56 7.29 13.20
N SER A 89 -3.83 7.37 12.81
CA SER A 89 -4.75 8.46 13.21
C SER A 89 -5.73 8.08 14.32
N ASP A 90 -5.67 6.86 14.85
CA ASP A 90 -6.69 6.32 15.75
C ASP A 90 -6.84 7.11 17.06
N SER A 91 -5.73 7.54 17.65
CA SER A 91 -5.74 8.31 18.89
C SER A 91 -6.22 9.76 18.70
N ARG A 92 -6.30 10.25 17.46
CA ARG A 92 -6.65 11.65 17.16
C ARG A 92 -8.16 11.91 17.15
N THR A 93 -8.99 10.89 17.32
CA THR A 93 -10.46 11.03 17.32
C THR A 93 -11.08 11.09 18.71
N VAL A 94 -10.28 11.28 19.76
CA VAL A 94 -10.75 11.31 21.16
C VAL A 94 -10.34 12.63 21.81
N ALA A 95 -11.32 13.40 22.28
CA ALA A 95 -11.11 14.58 23.11
C ALA A 95 -11.49 14.30 24.57
N PRO A 96 -10.71 14.79 25.55
CA PRO A 96 -11.15 14.90 26.94
C PRO A 96 -12.45 15.72 27.07
N PRO A 97 -13.33 15.45 28.06
CA PRO A 97 -14.57 16.20 28.25
C PRO A 97 -14.37 17.72 28.47
N ASP A 98 -13.25 18.08 29.08
CA ASP A 98 -12.83 19.45 29.40
C ASP A 98 -11.92 20.08 28.33
N ALA A 99 -11.76 19.42 27.18
CA ALA A 99 -10.93 19.93 26.10
C ALA A 99 -11.43 21.29 25.58
N PRO A 100 -10.52 22.22 25.22
CA PRO A 100 -10.87 23.46 24.53
C PRO A 100 -11.63 23.18 23.23
N ASP A 101 -12.45 24.14 22.78
CA ASP A 101 -13.23 23.99 21.55
C ASP A 101 -12.33 23.81 20.30
N SER A 102 -11.13 24.38 20.29
CA SER A 102 -10.14 24.14 19.23
C SER A 102 -9.72 22.66 19.14
N VAL A 103 -9.56 21.98 20.28
CA VAL A 103 -9.22 20.55 20.32
C VAL A 103 -10.41 19.70 19.87
N LYS A 104 -11.63 20.07 20.25
CA LYS A 104 -12.85 19.38 19.80
C LYS A 104 -13.04 19.50 18.29
N GLU A 105 -12.76 20.68 17.72
CA GLU A 105 -12.82 20.88 16.27
C GLU A 105 -11.74 20.09 15.54
N LEU A 106 -10.52 20.04 16.08
CA LEU A 106 -9.45 19.20 15.52
C LEU A 106 -9.84 17.71 15.52
N VAL A 107 -10.42 17.21 16.61
CA VAL A 107 -10.95 15.83 16.70
C VAL A 107 -12.02 15.56 15.65
N LYS A 108 -12.89 16.53 15.37
CA LYS A 108 -13.91 16.41 14.32
C LYS A 108 -13.27 16.31 12.93
N GLN A 109 -12.26 17.13 12.64
CA GLN A 109 -11.51 17.06 11.37
C GLN A 109 -10.82 15.70 11.21
N TRP A 110 -10.20 15.17 12.28
CA TRP A 110 -9.61 13.83 12.26
C TRP A 110 -10.64 12.71 12.07
N THR A 111 -11.85 12.88 12.60
CA THR A 111 -12.96 11.95 12.41
C THR A 111 -13.40 11.95 10.95
N GLU A 112 -13.60 13.12 10.35
CA GLU A 112 -13.96 13.27 8.94
C GLU A 112 -12.89 12.68 8.01
N TYR A 113 -11.61 12.99 8.25
CA TYR A 113 -10.47 12.42 7.53
C TYR A 113 -10.51 10.89 7.52
N ARG A 114 -10.83 10.25 8.65
CA ARG A 114 -10.92 8.78 8.75
C ARG A 114 -12.13 8.20 8.04
N GLU A 115 -13.25 8.90 8.00
CA GLU A 115 -14.39 8.47 7.16
C GLU A 115 -14.00 8.52 5.68
N LEU A 116 -13.35 9.59 5.22
CA LEU A 116 -12.84 9.69 3.85
C LEU A 116 -11.84 8.57 3.51
N LEU A 117 -10.96 8.20 4.45
CA LEU A 117 -10.07 7.03 4.28
C LEU A 117 -10.87 5.73 4.11
N ARG A 118 -11.92 5.51 4.91
CA ARG A 118 -12.75 4.29 4.81
C ARG A 118 -13.51 4.22 3.49
N ASP A 119 -13.87 5.36 2.93
CA ASP A 119 -14.56 5.47 1.65
C ASP A 119 -13.66 5.30 0.41
N ILE A 120 -12.34 5.20 0.57
CA ILE A 120 -11.40 4.97 -0.55
C ILE A 120 -11.82 3.83 -1.49
N PRO A 121 -12.21 2.63 -1.04
CA PRO A 121 -12.64 1.55 -1.93
C PRO A 121 -13.93 1.85 -2.71
N ASN A 122 -14.70 2.85 -2.29
CA ASN A 122 -15.94 3.28 -2.94
C ASN A 122 -15.71 4.41 -3.95
N GLN A 123 -14.48 4.93 -4.06
CA GLN A 123 -14.14 5.98 -5.02
C GLN A 123 -14.27 5.47 -6.46
N SER A 124 -14.69 6.36 -7.37
CA SER A 124 -14.68 6.07 -8.79
C SER A 124 -13.23 5.90 -9.27
N GLY A 125 -12.95 4.81 -9.99
CA GLY A 125 -11.60 4.52 -10.49
C GLY A 125 -10.72 3.71 -9.53
N PHE A 126 -11.20 3.38 -8.32
CA PHE A 126 -10.51 2.43 -7.45
C PHE A 126 -10.32 1.08 -8.16
N PRO A 127 -9.12 0.45 -8.07
CA PRO A 127 -7.94 0.85 -7.29
C PRO A 127 -6.87 1.64 -8.08
N PHE A 128 -7.11 1.96 -9.35
CA PHE A 128 -6.12 2.57 -10.24
C PHE A 128 -5.99 4.09 -10.05
N GLU A 129 -7.08 4.72 -9.62
CA GLU A 129 -7.18 6.15 -9.35
C GLU A 129 -7.74 6.31 -7.95
N VAL A 130 -6.90 6.83 -7.06
CA VAL A 130 -7.25 7.06 -5.66
C VAL A 130 -6.92 8.50 -5.32
N ASP A 131 -7.91 9.18 -4.76
CA ASP A 131 -7.78 10.51 -4.17
C ASP A 131 -7.66 10.34 -2.66
N TRP A 132 -6.43 10.49 -2.18
CA TRP A 132 -6.12 10.37 -0.76
C TRP A 132 -6.52 11.65 -0.03
N PRO A 133 -7.30 11.57 1.06
CA PRO A 133 -7.62 12.75 1.85
C PRO A 133 -6.33 13.33 2.48
N GLU A 134 -6.28 14.64 2.62
CA GLU A 134 -5.18 15.31 3.32
C GLU A 134 -5.41 15.20 4.83
N ALA A 135 -4.36 14.80 5.56
CA ALA A 135 -4.44 14.74 7.01
C ALA A 135 -4.53 16.16 7.61
N PRO A 136 -5.37 16.40 8.64
CA PRO A 136 -5.40 17.67 9.33
C PRO A 136 -4.02 18.06 9.89
N THR A 137 -3.70 19.34 9.85
CA THR A 137 -2.50 19.89 10.49
C THR A 137 -2.80 20.30 11.93
N ASP A 138 -1.89 19.96 12.84
CA ASP A 138 -1.95 20.38 14.25
C ASP A 138 -1.45 21.83 14.44
#